data_AF-A0A174VPB6-F1
#
_entry.id   AF-A0A174VPB6-F1
#
_cell.length_a   1.000
_cell.length_b   1.000
_cell.length_c   1.000
_cell.angle_alpha   90.00
_cell.angle_beta   90.00
_cell.angle_gamma   90.00
#
_symmetry.space_group_name_H-M   'P 1'
#
loop_
_entity.id
_entity.type
_entity.pdbx_description
1 polymer ?
#
loop_
_entity_poly.entity_id
_entity_poly.type
_entity_poly.pdbx_seq_one_letter_code
_entity_poly.pdbx_strand_id
1 'polypeptide(L)'
;MHDGQMLFDAASTWNKVEWGVDEVLGELLEEEKIRPCIVVGIANIAQSRYEDYFPQKALKYLPNGNIPENIHFNADNYLRFLVEEVKPFIDKEYSTNKGVEHTFVMGSSMGGLISLYAICEYPEIFGGAACLSTHLTMIISSTQPTKEQTDLWFSAFESYLADHLPKANSRLIYMDRGDATLDAFYPPYQDKLDKLMKEKGWTKPMWISKVFPGAAHIETDWMKRLEYPVKFLIGTER
;
A
#
# COMPACT_ATOMS: atom_id res chain seq x y z
N MET A 1 -5.88 1.64 7.16
CA MET A 1 -6.04 1.84 5.71
C MET A 1 -5.78 3.30 5.40
N HIS A 2 -4.98 3.56 4.36
CA HIS A 2 -4.65 4.91 3.90
C HIS A 2 -5.84 5.54 3.15
N ASP A 3 -5.81 6.87 3.00
CA ASP A 3 -6.90 7.64 2.37
C ASP A 3 -8.26 7.42 3.06
N GLY A 4 -8.25 7.47 4.40
CA GLY A 4 -9.40 7.16 5.26
C GLY A 4 -10.69 7.90 4.92
N GLN A 5 -10.59 9.11 4.36
CA GLN A 5 -11.74 9.90 3.93
C GLN A 5 -12.46 9.33 2.68
N MET A 6 -11.87 8.34 2.01
CA MET A 6 -12.40 7.73 0.77
C MET A 6 -13.01 6.34 1.01
N LEU A 7 -13.10 5.88 2.26
CA LEU A 7 -13.36 4.47 2.55
C LEU A 7 -14.83 4.11 2.80
N PHE A 8 -15.62 4.99 3.44
CA PHE A 8 -16.89 4.61 4.08
C PHE A 8 -18.10 5.52 3.82
N ASP A 9 -17.90 6.73 3.28
CA ASP A 9 -19.04 7.54 2.87
C ASP A 9 -18.72 8.34 1.60
N ALA A 10 -19.32 7.94 0.47
CA ALA A 10 -19.21 8.64 -0.81
C ALA A 10 -19.55 10.13 -0.70
N ALA A 11 -20.49 10.54 0.15
CA ALA A 11 -20.87 11.95 0.31
C ALA A 11 -19.75 12.81 0.90
N SER A 12 -18.85 12.21 1.69
CA SER A 12 -17.69 12.86 2.30
C SER A 12 -16.47 12.97 1.36
N THR A 13 -16.48 12.23 0.25
CA THR A 13 -15.38 12.19 -0.72
C THR A 13 -15.36 13.39 -1.68
N TRP A 14 -14.18 13.65 -2.25
CA TRP A 14 -13.98 14.76 -3.19
C TRP A 14 -14.62 14.51 -4.56
N ASN A 15 -14.71 13.24 -5.00
CA ASN A 15 -15.26 12.84 -6.30
C ASN A 15 -16.64 12.17 -6.21
N LYS A 16 -17.23 12.06 -5.01
CA LYS A 16 -18.49 11.34 -4.73
C LYS A 16 -18.42 9.84 -5.01
N VAL A 17 -17.22 9.27 -4.90
CA VAL A 17 -16.96 7.84 -5.05
C VAL A 17 -16.10 7.37 -3.89
N GLU A 18 -16.46 6.23 -3.31
CA GLU A 18 -15.74 5.59 -2.23
C GLU A 18 -15.28 4.17 -2.60
N TRP A 19 -14.52 3.57 -1.70
CA TRP A 19 -14.13 2.16 -1.78
C TRP A 19 -15.21 1.18 -1.35
N GLY A 20 -16.20 1.63 -0.57
CA GLY A 20 -17.26 0.77 -0.02
C GLY A 20 -16.70 -0.28 0.93
N VAL A 21 -15.81 0.14 1.84
CA VAL A 21 -15.08 -0.81 2.71
C VAL A 21 -16.04 -1.50 3.68
N ASP A 22 -16.99 -0.77 4.24
CA ASP A 22 -17.97 -1.31 5.18
C ASP A 22 -18.96 -2.25 4.48
N GLU A 23 -19.40 -1.98 3.25
CA GLU A 23 -20.24 -2.91 2.50
C GLU A 23 -19.49 -4.20 2.17
N VAL A 24 -18.29 -4.10 1.60
CA VAL A 24 -17.52 -5.28 1.18
C VAL A 24 -17.12 -6.13 2.39
N LEU A 25 -16.64 -5.52 3.48
CA LEU A 25 -16.28 -6.28 4.68
C LEU A 25 -17.53 -6.80 5.40
N GLY A 26 -18.64 -6.05 5.40
CA GLY A 26 -19.91 -6.50 5.96
C GLY A 26 -20.40 -7.78 5.30
N GLU A 27 -20.44 -7.81 3.96
CA GLU A 27 -20.81 -9.00 3.19
C GLU A 27 -19.87 -10.18 3.50
N LEU A 28 -18.55 -9.96 3.48
CA LEU A 28 -17.57 -11.01 3.78
C LEU A 28 -17.65 -11.54 5.22
N LEU A 29 -18.07 -10.71 6.17
CA LEU A 29 -18.30 -11.11 7.57
C LEU A 29 -19.58 -11.94 7.70
N GLU A 30 -20.68 -11.53 7.06
CA GLU A 30 -21.93 -12.28 7.02
C GLU A 30 -21.75 -13.67 6.38
N GLU A 31 -20.89 -13.75 5.36
CA GLU A 31 -20.54 -15.00 4.70
C GLU A 31 -19.44 -15.81 5.42
N GLU A 32 -18.96 -15.35 6.58
CA GLU A 32 -17.88 -15.99 7.37
C GLU A 32 -16.55 -16.18 6.59
N LYS A 33 -16.32 -15.40 5.54
CA LYS A 33 -15.12 -15.49 4.69
C LYS A 33 -13.91 -14.77 5.28
N ILE A 34 -14.13 -13.88 6.26
CA ILE A 34 -13.07 -13.19 7.01
C ILE A 34 -13.32 -13.20 8.50
N ARG A 35 -12.24 -13.05 9.27
CA ARG A 35 -12.31 -12.87 10.71
C ARG A 35 -12.85 -11.46 11.06
N PRO A 36 -13.62 -11.30 12.15
CA PRO A 36 -14.00 -9.99 12.67
C PRO A 36 -12.78 -9.07 12.83
N CYS A 37 -12.92 -7.82 12.40
CA CYS A 37 -11.81 -6.88 12.33
C CYS A 37 -12.26 -5.45 12.67
N ILE A 38 -11.27 -4.60 12.92
CA ILE A 38 -11.45 -3.14 13.05
C ILE A 38 -10.70 -2.51 11.88
N VAL A 39 -11.38 -1.66 11.12
CA VAL A 39 -10.73 -0.83 10.09
C VAL A 39 -10.49 0.57 10.64
N VAL A 40 -9.21 0.94 10.72
CA VAL A 40 -8.80 2.31 11.07
C VAL A 40 -8.47 3.05 9.78
N GLY A 41 -9.33 3.99 9.38
CA GLY A 41 -9.11 4.88 8.23
C GLY A 41 -8.25 6.08 8.61
N ILE A 42 -7.11 6.27 7.94
CA ILE A 42 -6.22 7.41 8.17
C ILE A 42 -6.42 8.41 7.03
N ALA A 43 -7.15 9.49 7.32
CA ALA A 43 -7.34 10.55 6.33
C ALA A 43 -5.98 11.17 5.94
N ASN A 44 -5.76 11.37 4.64
CA ASN A 44 -4.60 12.13 4.18
C ASN A 44 -4.86 13.63 4.26
N ILE A 45 -3.78 14.40 4.25
CA ILE A 45 -3.82 15.85 4.01
C ILE A 45 -3.49 16.05 2.54
N ALA A 46 -4.45 16.59 1.76
CA ALA A 46 -4.34 16.66 0.30
C ALA A 46 -3.04 17.34 -0.18
N GLN A 47 -2.58 18.36 0.54
CA GLN A 47 -1.38 19.13 0.22
C GLN A 47 -0.08 18.34 0.43
N SER A 48 -0.02 17.47 1.44
CA SER A 48 1.19 16.71 1.80
C SER A 48 1.11 15.23 1.47
N ARG A 49 -0.02 14.73 0.94
CA ARG A 49 -0.25 13.29 0.69
C ARG A 49 0.90 12.62 -0.04
N TYR A 50 1.45 13.27 -1.06
CA TYR A 50 2.59 12.73 -1.80
C TYR A 50 3.85 12.64 -0.93
N GLU A 51 4.13 13.68 -0.17
CA GLU A 51 5.28 13.76 0.74
C GLU A 51 5.18 12.68 1.83
N ASP A 52 3.99 12.52 2.40
CA ASP A 52 3.69 11.56 3.46
C ASP A 52 3.75 10.10 2.97
N TYR A 53 3.47 9.84 1.69
CA TYR A 53 3.35 8.46 1.18
C TYR A 53 4.54 8.02 0.34
N PHE A 54 5.44 8.93 -0.04
CA PHE A 54 6.60 8.57 -0.85
C PHE A 54 7.73 7.95 0.00
N PRO A 55 8.26 6.74 -0.34
CA PRO A 55 9.31 6.06 0.40
C PRO A 55 10.63 6.84 0.47
N GLN A 56 10.76 7.76 1.43
CA GLN A 56 11.84 8.74 1.46
C GLN A 56 13.24 8.13 1.60
N LYS A 57 13.39 6.94 2.20
CA LYS A 57 14.69 6.25 2.27
C LYS A 57 15.14 5.69 0.94
N ALA A 58 14.25 5.50 -0.04
CA ALA A 58 14.63 5.13 -1.40
C ALA A 58 15.51 6.19 -2.06
N LEU A 59 15.38 7.46 -1.65
CA LEU A 59 16.18 8.56 -2.20
C LEU A 59 17.69 8.39 -1.99
N LYS A 60 18.10 7.65 -0.95
CA LYS A 60 19.51 7.34 -0.68
C LYS A 60 20.16 6.46 -1.75
N TYR A 61 19.34 5.81 -2.58
CA TYR A 61 19.77 4.94 -3.67
C TYR A 61 19.78 5.66 -5.02
N LEU A 62 19.39 6.94 -5.08
CA LEU A 62 19.52 7.74 -6.30
C LEU A 62 21.00 8.07 -6.57
N PRO A 63 21.49 7.88 -7.81
CA PRO A 63 22.84 8.29 -8.16
C PRO A 63 22.99 9.80 -7.98
N ASN A 64 24.10 10.20 -7.36
CA ASN A 64 24.48 11.60 -7.09
C ASN A 64 23.51 12.40 -6.21
N GLY A 65 22.52 11.78 -5.56
CA GLY A 65 21.59 12.48 -4.68
C GLY A 65 20.71 13.50 -5.43
N ASN A 66 20.36 13.22 -6.69
CA ASN A 66 19.51 14.07 -7.55
C ASN A 66 18.05 14.15 -7.05
N ILE A 67 17.86 14.76 -5.88
CA ILE A 67 16.56 15.04 -5.29
C ILE A 67 16.19 16.49 -5.70
N PRO A 68 15.04 16.71 -6.36
CA PRO A 68 14.62 18.06 -6.70
C PRO A 68 14.43 18.92 -5.44
N GLU A 69 14.99 20.13 -5.43
CA GLU A 69 15.01 21.01 -4.24
C GLU A 69 13.61 21.41 -3.73
N ASN A 70 12.61 21.36 -4.61
CA ASN A 70 11.23 21.80 -4.31
C ASN A 70 10.30 20.64 -3.93
N ILE A 71 10.85 19.47 -3.59
CA ILE A 71 10.04 18.31 -3.21
C ILE A 71 10.39 17.91 -1.79
N HIS A 72 9.37 17.84 -0.96
CA HIS A 72 9.50 17.40 0.43
C HIS A 72 9.04 15.95 0.57
N PHE A 73 9.57 15.31 1.59
CA PHE A 73 9.30 13.91 1.89
C PHE A 73 9.14 13.76 3.40
N ASN A 74 8.08 13.07 3.81
CA ASN A 74 7.64 12.99 5.20
C ASN A 74 7.16 11.59 5.62
N ALA A 75 7.32 10.58 4.76
CA ALA A 75 6.89 9.21 5.02
C ALA A 75 7.41 8.61 6.33
N ASP A 76 8.64 8.92 6.74
CA ASP A 76 9.17 8.41 8.02
C ASP A 76 8.39 8.96 9.21
N ASN A 77 8.02 10.26 9.19
CA ASN A 77 7.23 10.86 10.25
C ASN A 77 5.77 10.38 10.19
N TYR A 78 5.21 10.21 8.99
CA TYR A 78 3.87 9.64 8.82
C TYR A 78 3.79 8.22 9.39
N LEU A 79 4.74 7.34 9.06
CA LEU A 79 4.78 5.99 9.62
C LEU A 79 5.04 5.99 11.13
N ARG A 80 5.92 6.87 11.62
CA ARG A 80 6.13 7.03 13.07
C ARG A 80 4.83 7.43 13.78
N PHE A 81 4.06 8.37 13.22
CA PHE A 81 2.74 8.74 13.74
C PHE A 81 1.80 7.52 13.81
N LEU A 82 1.77 6.66 12.79
CA LEU A 82 0.96 5.44 12.83
C LEU A 82 1.38 4.49 13.95
N VAL A 83 2.69 4.30 14.14
CA VAL A 83 3.27 3.31 15.05
C VAL A 83 3.29 3.78 16.50
N GLU A 84 3.61 5.05 16.74
CA GLU A 84 3.83 5.60 18.09
C GLU A 84 2.59 6.30 18.66
N GLU A 85 1.64 6.70 17.82
CA GLU A 85 0.44 7.43 18.27
C GLU A 85 -0.85 6.68 17.94
N VAL A 86 -1.11 6.40 16.66
CA VAL A 86 -2.39 5.83 16.23
C VAL A 86 -2.59 4.43 16.77
N LYS A 87 -1.67 3.50 16.49
CA LYS A 87 -1.83 2.11 16.93
C LYS A 87 -1.93 2.01 18.47
N PRO A 88 -1.08 2.69 19.28
CA PRO A 88 -1.21 2.67 20.73
C PRO A 88 -2.53 3.25 21.23
N PHE A 89 -3.05 4.31 20.61
CA PHE A 89 -4.36 4.86 20.93
C PHE A 89 -5.47 3.84 20.66
N ILE A 90 -5.50 3.25 19.46
CA ILE A 90 -6.52 2.26 19.10
C ILE A 90 -6.45 1.02 19.99
N ASP A 91 -5.24 0.52 20.28
CA ASP A 91 -5.02 -0.64 21.16
C ASP A 91 -5.40 -0.40 22.63
N LYS A 92 -5.52 0.87 23.04
CA LYS A 92 -5.95 1.26 24.38
C LYS A 92 -7.47 1.45 24.44
N GLU A 93 -8.05 2.10 23.44
CA GLU A 93 -9.46 2.50 23.47
C GLU A 93 -10.41 1.41 22.92
N TYR A 94 -9.91 0.47 22.12
CA TYR A 94 -10.70 -0.60 21.51
C TYR A 94 -10.14 -1.99 21.84
N SER A 95 -10.99 -3.01 21.75
CA SER A 95 -10.62 -4.42 21.97
C SER A 95 -9.88 -4.99 20.75
N THR A 96 -8.60 -4.65 20.59
CA THR A 96 -7.76 -5.17 19.51
C THR A 96 -7.00 -6.43 19.91
N ASN A 97 -6.63 -7.23 18.91
CA ASN A 97 -5.54 -8.19 19.07
C ASN A 97 -4.22 -7.49 18.70
N LYS A 98 -3.33 -7.34 19.68
CA LYS A 98 -2.12 -6.51 19.57
C LYS A 98 -0.96 -7.22 18.87
N GLY A 99 -1.07 -8.53 18.62
CA GLY A 99 -0.06 -9.33 17.94
C GLY A 99 0.24 -8.81 16.54
N VAL A 100 1.50 -8.94 16.12
CA VAL A 100 1.96 -8.51 14.79
C VAL A 100 1.15 -9.18 13.69
N GLU A 101 0.83 -10.46 13.85
CA GLU A 101 0.03 -11.30 12.94
C GLU A 101 -1.45 -10.86 12.80
N HIS A 102 -1.87 -9.84 13.57
CA HIS A 102 -3.21 -9.27 13.56
C HIS A 102 -3.26 -7.79 13.15
N THR A 103 -2.11 -7.17 12.88
CA THR A 103 -2.03 -5.76 12.47
C THR A 103 -1.60 -5.67 11.01
N PHE A 104 -2.39 -5.00 10.18
CA PHE A 104 -2.13 -4.89 8.74
C PHE A 104 -2.25 -3.44 8.25
N VAL A 105 -1.54 -3.15 7.17
CA VAL A 105 -1.54 -1.85 6.48
C VAL A 105 -1.97 -2.03 5.02
N MET A 106 -2.72 -1.08 4.46
CA MET A 106 -3.28 -1.22 3.12
C MET A 106 -3.67 0.14 2.53
N GLY A 107 -3.52 0.26 1.21
CA GLY A 107 -4.04 1.38 0.42
C GLY A 107 -3.87 1.12 -1.08
N SER A 108 -4.32 2.07 -1.91
CA SER A 108 -4.06 2.05 -3.36
C SER A 108 -3.08 3.11 -3.80
N SER A 109 -2.47 2.94 -4.98
CA SER A 109 -1.61 3.97 -5.58
C SER A 109 -0.44 4.32 -4.64
N MET A 110 -0.27 5.59 -4.30
CA MET A 110 0.65 6.05 -3.25
C MET A 110 0.38 5.38 -1.89
N GLY A 111 -0.88 5.11 -1.55
CA GLY A 111 -1.30 4.33 -0.37
C GLY A 111 -0.77 2.89 -0.39
N GLY A 112 -0.70 2.27 -1.56
CA GLY A 112 -0.06 0.95 -1.72
C GLY A 112 1.47 1.04 -1.57
N LEU A 113 2.05 2.13 -2.07
CA LEU A 113 3.48 2.38 -1.98
C LEU A 113 3.95 2.58 -0.53
N ILE A 114 3.24 3.42 0.25
CA ILE A 114 3.51 3.62 1.68
C ILE A 114 3.21 2.37 2.52
N SER A 115 2.26 1.52 2.10
CA SER A 115 1.99 0.23 2.75
C SER A 115 3.18 -0.72 2.60
N LEU A 116 3.77 -0.80 1.40
CA LEU A 116 4.97 -1.60 1.16
C LEU A 116 6.19 -1.04 1.92
N TYR A 117 6.30 0.28 2.01
CA TYR A 117 7.33 0.93 2.82
C TYR A 117 7.16 0.62 4.32
N ALA A 118 5.92 0.70 4.84
CA ALA A 118 5.60 0.43 6.24
C ALA A 118 6.00 -0.97 6.69
N ILE A 119 5.79 -2.00 5.86
CA ILE A 119 6.16 -3.38 6.19
C ILE A 119 7.68 -3.61 6.16
N CYS A 120 8.43 -2.80 5.41
CA CYS A 120 9.89 -2.82 5.41
C CYS A 120 10.47 -2.10 6.64
N GLU A 121 9.87 -0.97 7.02
CA GLU A 121 10.36 -0.13 8.12
C GLU A 121 9.94 -0.63 9.51
N TYR A 122 8.75 -1.24 9.63
CA TYR A 122 8.19 -1.69 10.89
C TYR A 122 7.63 -3.12 10.81
N PRO A 123 8.43 -4.12 10.38
CA PRO A 123 7.97 -5.50 10.29
C PRO A 123 7.59 -6.09 11.65
N GLU A 124 8.08 -5.57 12.77
CA GLU A 124 7.67 -5.98 14.12
C GLU A 124 6.27 -5.47 14.51
N ILE A 125 5.74 -4.47 13.80
CA ILE A 125 4.41 -3.90 14.05
C ILE A 125 3.39 -4.43 13.06
N PHE A 126 3.72 -4.44 11.77
CA PHE A 126 2.80 -4.88 10.72
C PHE A 126 3.06 -6.36 10.36
N GLY A 127 2.04 -7.20 10.49
CA GLY A 127 2.04 -8.60 10.06
C GLY A 127 1.89 -8.77 8.56
N GLY A 128 1.40 -7.74 7.87
CA GLY A 128 1.32 -7.72 6.42
C GLY A 128 0.83 -6.42 5.83
N ALA A 129 1.00 -6.31 4.52
CA ALA A 129 0.62 -5.16 3.71
C ALA A 129 -0.21 -5.59 2.49
N ALA A 130 -1.21 -4.79 2.11
CA ALA A 130 -1.89 -4.91 0.83
C ALA A 130 -1.71 -3.65 -0.02
N CYS A 131 -1.10 -3.83 -1.19
CA CYS A 131 -0.63 -2.76 -2.04
C CYS A 131 -1.40 -2.79 -3.37
N LEU A 132 -2.52 -2.06 -3.43
CA LEU A 132 -3.38 -2.08 -4.60
C LEU A 132 -2.92 -1.05 -5.64
N SER A 133 -2.85 -1.42 -6.91
CA SER A 133 -2.43 -0.51 -8.00
C SER A 133 -1.25 0.37 -7.60
N THR A 134 -0.22 -0.24 -7.02
CA THR A 134 0.88 0.49 -6.36
C THR A 134 1.52 1.48 -7.34
N HIS A 135 1.75 2.72 -6.89
CA HIS A 135 2.28 3.80 -7.75
C HIS A 135 3.78 3.62 -8.07
N LEU A 136 4.13 2.51 -8.73
CA LEU A 136 5.50 2.10 -9.03
C LEU A 136 6.19 2.97 -10.09
N THR A 137 5.46 3.87 -10.72
CA THR A 137 6.06 4.93 -11.53
C THR A 137 6.76 5.99 -10.68
N MET A 138 6.55 5.99 -9.35
CA MET A 138 7.27 6.86 -8.39
C MET A 138 7.23 8.34 -8.76
N ILE A 139 6.11 8.81 -9.33
CA ILE A 139 5.96 10.17 -9.84
C ILE A 139 5.56 11.09 -8.70
N ILE A 140 6.23 12.23 -8.60
CA ILE A 140 6.12 13.19 -7.48
C ILE A 140 5.68 14.58 -7.92
N SER A 141 5.40 14.81 -9.22
CA SER A 141 5.00 16.12 -9.72
C SER A 141 3.81 16.06 -10.70
N SER A 142 3.17 17.21 -10.91
CA SER A 142 2.07 17.43 -11.85
C SER A 142 2.50 17.43 -13.32
N THR A 143 3.79 17.26 -13.63
CA THR A 143 4.29 17.08 -14.99
C THR A 143 4.50 15.60 -15.25
N GLN A 144 4.07 15.09 -16.41
CA GLN A 144 4.40 13.72 -16.80
C GLN A 144 5.92 13.56 -16.80
N PRO A 145 6.50 12.69 -15.94
CA PRO A 145 7.92 12.47 -15.93
C PRO A 145 8.33 11.78 -17.22
N THR A 146 9.57 12.04 -17.61
CA THR A 146 10.21 11.27 -18.68
C THR A 146 10.37 9.82 -18.23
N LYS A 147 10.38 8.89 -19.19
CA LYS A 147 10.60 7.47 -18.89
C LYS A 147 11.92 7.25 -18.14
N GLU A 148 12.94 8.02 -18.49
CA GLU A 148 14.26 8.00 -17.85
C GLU A 148 14.18 8.37 -16.36
N GLN A 149 13.37 9.37 -16.00
CA GLN A 149 13.11 9.71 -14.61
C GLN A 149 12.39 8.56 -13.91
N THR A 150 11.27 8.08 -14.46
CA THR A 150 10.53 6.96 -13.86
C THR A 150 11.42 5.74 -13.61
N ASP A 151 12.26 5.38 -14.58
CA ASP A 151 13.22 4.27 -14.46
C ASP A 151 14.23 4.52 -13.34
N LEU A 152 14.77 5.74 -13.22
CA LEU A 152 15.71 6.13 -12.17
C LEU A 152 15.11 6.02 -10.77
N TRP A 153 13.93 6.61 -10.58
CA TRP A 153 13.23 6.65 -9.28
C TRP A 153 12.78 5.25 -8.86
N PHE A 154 12.27 4.45 -9.80
CA PHE A 154 11.94 3.05 -9.53
C PHE A 154 13.18 2.22 -9.18
N SER A 155 14.30 2.35 -9.91
CA SER A 155 15.52 1.59 -9.59
C SER A 155 16.09 1.90 -8.21
N ALA A 156 15.95 3.15 -7.75
CA ALA A 156 16.31 3.51 -6.38
C ALA A 156 15.39 2.83 -5.36
N PHE A 157 14.08 2.77 -5.63
CA PHE A 157 13.13 2.05 -4.77
C PHE A 157 13.34 0.52 -4.79
N GLU A 158 13.59 -0.07 -5.95
CA GLU A 158 13.94 -1.48 -6.11
C GLU A 158 15.18 -1.85 -5.29
N SER A 159 16.21 -1.00 -5.30
CA SER A 159 17.43 -1.18 -4.51
C SER A 159 17.15 -1.08 -3.00
N TYR A 160 16.33 -0.10 -2.60
CA TYR A 160 15.87 0.01 -1.21
C TYR A 160 15.14 -1.26 -0.76
N LEU A 161 14.19 -1.76 -1.55
CA LEU A 161 13.44 -2.99 -1.26
C LEU A 161 14.36 -4.20 -1.17
N ALA A 162 15.39 -4.28 -2.04
CA ALA A 162 16.34 -5.37 -1.98
C ALA A 162 17.05 -5.46 -0.61
N ASP A 163 17.29 -4.32 0.04
CA ASP A 163 17.96 -4.26 1.33
C ASP A 163 17.00 -4.34 2.54
N HIS A 164 15.76 -3.87 2.38
CA HIS A 164 14.85 -3.61 3.51
C HIS A 164 13.59 -4.50 3.53
N LEU A 165 13.35 -5.33 2.51
CA LEU A 165 12.29 -6.33 2.59
C LEU A 165 12.48 -7.19 3.85
N PRO A 166 11.41 -7.46 4.63
CA PRO A 166 11.53 -8.34 5.78
C PRO A 166 11.94 -9.74 5.32
N LYS A 167 12.40 -10.55 6.28
CA LYS A 167 12.74 -11.95 6.02
C LYS A 167 11.62 -12.61 5.21
N ALA A 168 11.97 -13.21 4.08
CA ALA A 168 10.98 -13.75 3.17
C ALA A 168 10.01 -14.70 3.88
N ASN A 169 8.73 -14.56 3.55
CA ASN A 169 7.65 -15.37 4.10
C ASN A 169 7.43 -15.21 5.62
N SER A 170 8.04 -14.19 6.26
CA SER A 170 7.77 -13.86 7.67
C SER A 170 6.54 -12.96 7.85
N ARG A 171 6.10 -12.28 6.79
CA ARG A 171 4.96 -11.37 6.74
C ARG A 171 4.09 -11.69 5.53
N LEU A 172 2.90 -11.11 5.47
CA LEU A 172 1.99 -11.23 4.33
C LEU A 172 2.12 -10.01 3.41
N ILE A 173 2.34 -10.22 2.11
CA ILE A 173 2.38 -9.12 1.15
C ILE A 173 1.43 -9.42 0.00
N TYR A 174 0.34 -8.67 -0.09
CA TYR A 174 -0.55 -8.67 -1.22
C TYR A 174 -0.17 -7.52 -2.16
N MET A 175 -0.08 -7.80 -3.44
CA MET A 175 0.04 -6.80 -4.48
C MET A 175 -0.99 -7.06 -5.58
N ASP A 176 -1.52 -5.99 -6.16
CA ASP A 176 -2.24 -6.10 -7.41
C ASP A 176 -2.08 -4.85 -8.30
N ARG A 177 -2.60 -4.98 -9.53
CA ARG A 177 -2.83 -3.87 -10.45
C ARG A 177 -3.90 -4.22 -11.48
N GLY A 178 -4.50 -3.19 -12.06
CA GLY A 178 -5.17 -3.28 -13.35
C GLY A 178 -4.19 -3.16 -14.52
N ASP A 179 -4.71 -2.78 -15.68
CA ASP A 179 -3.92 -2.48 -16.88
C ASP A 179 -4.54 -1.36 -17.75
N ALA A 180 -5.57 -0.66 -17.25
CA ALA A 180 -6.18 0.49 -17.91
C ALA A 180 -5.83 1.81 -17.22
N THR A 181 -5.98 2.94 -17.92
CA THR A 181 -5.70 4.29 -17.42
C THR A 181 -4.26 4.45 -16.90
N LEU A 182 -4.02 4.83 -15.64
CA LEU A 182 -2.69 4.95 -15.06
C LEU A 182 -2.02 3.59 -14.82
N ASP A 183 -2.79 2.53 -14.54
CA ASP A 183 -2.25 1.19 -14.29
C ASP A 183 -1.59 0.59 -15.53
N ALA A 184 -1.91 1.08 -16.72
CA ALA A 184 -1.28 0.68 -17.98
C ALA A 184 0.25 0.92 -17.99
N PHE A 185 0.75 1.84 -17.15
CA PHE A 185 2.17 2.17 -17.05
C PHE A 185 2.93 1.33 -16.01
N TYR A 186 2.23 0.57 -15.16
CA TYR A 186 2.84 -0.23 -14.08
C TYR A 186 3.48 -1.57 -14.48
N PRO A 187 3.09 -2.27 -15.58
CA PRO A 187 3.62 -3.61 -15.87
C PRO A 187 5.16 -3.73 -15.86
N PRO A 188 5.93 -2.85 -16.53
CA PRO A 188 7.40 -2.98 -16.56
C PRO A 188 8.05 -2.90 -15.17
N TYR A 189 7.43 -2.16 -14.24
CA TYR A 189 7.92 -1.96 -12.88
C TYR A 189 7.42 -3.05 -11.94
N GLN A 190 6.16 -3.48 -12.08
CA GLN A 190 5.62 -4.61 -11.33
C GLN A 190 6.35 -5.90 -11.69
N ASP A 191 6.70 -6.13 -12.95
CA ASP A 191 7.43 -7.33 -13.38
C ASP A 191 8.84 -7.41 -12.74
N LYS A 192 9.52 -6.26 -12.63
CA LYS A 192 10.80 -6.14 -11.92
C LYS A 192 10.64 -6.40 -10.42
N LEU A 193 9.64 -5.79 -9.79
CA LEU A 193 9.33 -6.02 -8.38
C LEU A 193 8.99 -7.49 -8.11
N ASP A 194 8.17 -8.13 -8.96
CA ASP A 194 7.81 -9.54 -8.85
C ASP A 194 9.03 -10.45 -9.02
N LYS A 195 9.98 -10.07 -9.88
CA LYS A 195 11.26 -10.77 -10.01
C LYS A 195 12.09 -10.63 -8.73
N LEU A 196 12.24 -9.42 -8.19
CA LEU A 196 12.95 -9.17 -6.93
C LEU A 196 12.35 -9.99 -5.78
N MET A 197 11.02 -10.00 -5.64
CA MET A 197 10.32 -10.77 -4.62
C MET A 197 10.67 -12.27 -4.71
N LYS A 198 10.66 -12.85 -5.92
CA LYS A 198 11.05 -14.25 -6.15
C LYS A 198 12.53 -14.49 -5.82
N GLU A 199 13.43 -13.60 -6.23
CA GLU A 199 14.87 -13.70 -5.94
C GLU A 199 15.17 -13.62 -4.44
N LYS A 200 14.36 -12.85 -3.69
CA LYS A 200 14.42 -12.79 -2.22
C LYS A 200 13.75 -13.98 -1.53
N GLY A 201 13.15 -14.91 -2.27
CA GLY A 201 12.57 -16.15 -1.75
C GLY A 201 11.10 -16.05 -1.30
N TRP A 202 10.38 -15.01 -1.71
CA TRP A 202 8.96 -14.88 -1.43
C TRP A 202 8.13 -15.85 -2.27
N THR A 203 7.19 -16.53 -1.61
CA THR A 203 6.35 -17.56 -2.26
C THR A 203 4.92 -17.53 -1.71
N LYS A 204 4.00 -18.20 -2.42
CA LYS A 204 2.65 -18.43 -1.91
C LYS A 204 2.68 -19.36 -0.67
N PRO A 205 1.78 -19.18 0.31
CA PRO A 205 0.71 -18.18 0.34
C PRO A 205 1.13 -16.82 0.92
N MET A 206 2.42 -16.61 1.23
CA MET A 206 2.87 -15.41 1.95
C MET A 206 3.01 -14.16 1.08
N TRP A 207 3.13 -14.34 -0.24
CA TRP A 207 3.10 -13.25 -1.20
C TRP A 207 2.31 -13.63 -2.45
N ILE A 208 1.47 -12.70 -2.91
CA ILE A 208 0.82 -12.77 -4.22
C ILE A 208 0.90 -11.43 -4.94
N SER A 209 0.98 -11.50 -6.27
CA SER A 209 0.88 -10.38 -7.20
C SER A 209 -0.21 -10.74 -8.23
N LYS A 210 -1.24 -9.92 -8.33
CA LYS A 210 -2.40 -10.15 -9.21
C LYS A 210 -2.54 -9.07 -10.28
N VAL A 211 -3.04 -9.48 -11.44
CA VAL A 211 -3.44 -8.58 -12.53
C VAL A 211 -4.94 -8.72 -12.76
N PHE A 212 -5.63 -7.59 -12.87
CA PHE A 212 -7.06 -7.50 -13.17
C PHE A 212 -7.24 -6.81 -14.54
N PRO A 213 -7.31 -7.57 -15.65
CA PRO A 213 -7.42 -6.99 -16.98
C PRO A 213 -8.64 -6.09 -17.15
N GLY A 214 -8.46 -4.95 -17.78
CA GLY A 214 -9.45 -3.90 -17.99
C GLY A 214 -9.70 -3.00 -16.77
N ALA A 215 -9.17 -3.32 -15.59
CA ALA A 215 -9.36 -2.49 -14.41
C ALA A 215 -8.57 -1.18 -14.50
N ALA A 216 -9.23 -0.08 -14.16
CA ALA A 216 -8.70 1.27 -14.15
C ALA A 216 -8.14 1.67 -12.76
N HIS A 217 -7.41 2.79 -12.73
CA HIS A 217 -6.82 3.37 -11.53
C HIS A 217 -7.82 4.30 -10.82
N ILE A 218 -8.94 3.74 -10.38
CA ILE A 218 -10.06 4.46 -9.77
C ILE A 218 -10.70 3.67 -8.63
N GLU A 219 -11.39 4.37 -7.73
CA GLU A 219 -12.00 3.82 -6.52
C GLU A 219 -13.00 2.70 -6.81
N THR A 220 -13.85 2.85 -7.84
CA THR A 220 -14.84 1.82 -8.20
C THR A 220 -14.21 0.49 -8.60
N ASP A 221 -13.02 0.52 -9.20
CA ASP A 221 -12.32 -0.69 -9.62
C ASP A 221 -11.43 -1.26 -8.52
N TRP A 222 -11.02 -0.47 -7.53
CA TRP A 222 -10.46 -0.98 -6.28
C TRP A 222 -11.53 -1.67 -5.42
N MET A 223 -12.71 -1.06 -5.30
CA MET A 223 -13.87 -1.64 -4.61
C MET A 223 -14.22 -3.03 -5.13
N LYS A 224 -14.39 -3.20 -6.45
CA LYS A 224 -14.77 -4.48 -7.09
C LYS A 224 -13.83 -5.65 -6.79
N ARG A 225 -12.60 -5.37 -6.35
CA ARG A 225 -11.58 -6.38 -6.05
C ARG A 225 -11.05 -6.30 -4.62
N LEU A 226 -11.70 -5.51 -3.76
CA LEU A 226 -11.31 -5.34 -2.36
C LEU A 226 -11.39 -6.66 -1.57
N GLU A 227 -12.26 -7.59 -1.97
CA GLU A 227 -12.34 -8.92 -1.34
C GLU A 227 -11.02 -9.70 -1.38
N TYR A 228 -10.21 -9.54 -2.42
CA TYR A 228 -8.99 -10.33 -2.61
C TYR A 228 -7.88 -10.00 -1.60
N PRO A 229 -7.46 -8.73 -1.41
CA PRO A 229 -6.50 -8.36 -0.37
C PRO A 229 -7.05 -8.64 1.02
N VAL A 230 -8.34 -8.40 1.25
CA VAL A 230 -8.99 -8.61 2.55
C VAL A 230 -8.97 -10.09 2.94
N LYS A 231 -9.40 -10.99 2.05
CA LYS A 231 -9.32 -12.44 2.28
C LYS A 231 -7.87 -12.92 2.41
N PHE A 232 -6.94 -12.35 1.65
CA PHE A 232 -5.53 -12.71 1.78
C PHE A 232 -4.96 -12.37 3.18
N LEU A 233 -5.28 -11.21 3.71
CA LEU A 233 -4.76 -10.76 5.01
C LEU A 233 -5.50 -11.40 6.18
N ILE A 234 -6.83 -11.48 6.13
CA ILE A 234 -7.66 -11.85 7.29
C ILE A 234 -8.71 -12.94 7.02
N GLY A 235 -8.63 -13.63 5.89
CA GLY A 235 -9.50 -14.75 5.55
C GLY A 235 -9.50 -15.88 6.58
N THR A 236 -10.63 -16.56 6.69
CA THR A 236 -10.84 -17.72 7.56
C THR A 236 -10.24 -19.01 6.99
N GLU A 237 -10.15 -19.10 5.66
CA GLU A 237 -9.49 -20.20 4.94
C GLU A 237 -8.06 -19.76 4.54
N ARG A 238 -7.03 -20.41 5.07
CA ARG A 238 -5.62 -20.21 4.69
C ARG A 238 -4.97 -21.53 4.29
#